data_AF-A0A514ECD3-F1
#
_entry.id   AF-A0A514ECD3-F1
#
_cell.length_a   1.000
_cell.length_b   1.000
_cell.length_c   1.000
_cell.angle_alpha   90.00
_cell.angle_beta   90.00
_cell.angle_gamma   90.00
#
_symmetry.space_group_name_H-M   'P 1'
#
loop_
_entity.id
_entity.type
_entity.pdbx_description
1 polymer ?
#
loop_
_entity_poly.entity_id
_entity_poly.type
_entity_poly.pdbx_seq_one_letter_code
_entity_poly.pdbx_strand_id
1 'polypeptide(L)'
;MTSRLALAATLGLAMPAYANPATPAAAQAATQANPFFAESPLPPHFPQFDRIKDSDFAPAFDAGMAQQLKEVEAIAEQKVKR
;
A
#
# COMPACT_ATOMS: atom_id res chain seq x y z
N MET A 1 52.92 -4.49 -4.00
CA MET A 1 52.28 -5.83 -4.00
C MET A 1 50.77 -5.60 -4.10
N THR A 2 50.18 -5.62 -5.30
CA THR A 2 49.52 -6.79 -5.92
C THR A 2 48.40 -7.33 -5.03
N SER A 3 47.11 -7.25 -5.37
CA SER A 3 46.49 -7.64 -6.64
C SER A 3 45.07 -7.07 -6.82
N ARG A 4 44.72 -6.74 -8.07
CA ARG A 4 43.35 -6.66 -8.58
C ARG A 4 42.91 -8.05 -9.03
N LEU A 5 41.71 -8.50 -8.66
CA LEU A 5 41.01 -9.71 -9.15
C LEU A 5 39.54 -9.57 -8.70
N ALA A 6 38.48 -9.92 -9.41
CA ALA A 6 38.18 -10.11 -10.82
C ALA A 6 36.65 -9.98 -10.94
N LEU A 7 36.20 -9.56 -12.12
CA LEU A 7 34.81 -9.37 -12.53
C LEU A 7 34.06 -10.72 -12.60
N ALA A 8 32.97 -10.88 -11.86
CA ALA A 8 32.02 -11.99 -12.03
C ALA A 8 30.72 -11.45 -12.65
N ALA A 9 30.60 -11.57 -13.97
CA ALA A 9 29.38 -11.26 -14.69
C ALA A 9 28.40 -12.44 -14.61
N THR A 10 27.43 -12.38 -13.70
CA THR A 10 26.28 -13.30 -13.70
C THR A 10 25.19 -12.75 -14.60
N LEU A 11 25.05 -13.36 -15.78
CA LEU A 11 24.00 -13.09 -16.75
C LEU A 11 22.66 -13.61 -16.20
N GLY A 12 21.91 -12.76 -15.51
CA GLY A 12 20.54 -13.04 -15.09
C GLY A 12 19.56 -12.72 -16.23
N LEU A 13 18.86 -13.74 -16.74
CA LEU A 13 17.69 -13.56 -17.61
C LEU A 13 16.64 -12.75 -16.84
N ALA A 14 16.54 -11.45 -17.13
CA ALA A 14 15.47 -10.60 -16.64
C ALA A 14 14.19 -10.94 -17.40
N MET A 15 13.25 -11.60 -16.73
CA MET A 15 11.87 -11.63 -17.21
C MET A 15 11.32 -10.20 -17.25
N PRO A 16 10.58 -9.79 -18.30
CA PRO A 16 9.89 -8.51 -18.28
C PRO A 16 8.80 -8.59 -17.21
N ALA A 17 9.04 -7.91 -16.08
CA ALA A 17 7.97 -7.55 -15.16
C ALA A 17 7.00 -6.66 -15.94
N TYR A 18 5.78 -7.12 -16.17
CA TYR A 18 4.68 -6.27 -16.63
C TYR A 18 4.29 -5.34 -15.47
N ALA A 19 5.10 -4.32 -15.24
CA ALA A 19 4.68 -3.16 -14.45
C ALA A 19 3.71 -2.36 -15.33
N ASN A 20 2.43 -2.35 -14.98
CA ASN A 20 1.50 -1.38 -15.52
C ASN A 20 1.64 -0.11 -14.66
N PRO A 21 2.32 0.96 -15.13
CA PRO A 21 2.42 2.18 -14.35
C PRO A 21 1.03 2.83 -14.30
N ALA A 22 0.36 2.71 -13.16
CA ALA A 22 -0.81 3.53 -12.89
C ALA A 22 -0.39 5.01 -12.97
N THR A 23 -1.01 5.78 -13.87
CA THR A 23 -0.77 7.22 -13.99
C THR A 23 -1.02 7.91 -12.64
N PRO A 24 -0.16 8.87 -12.22
CA PRO A 24 -0.26 9.52 -10.91
C PRO A 24 -1.65 10.07 -10.59
N ALA A 25 -2.30 10.69 -11.59
CA ALA A 25 -3.64 11.25 -11.46
C ALA A 25 -4.71 10.19 -11.08
N ALA A 26 -4.58 8.96 -11.57
CA ALA A 26 -5.48 7.87 -11.22
C ALA A 26 -5.25 7.38 -9.78
N ALA A 27 -4.00 7.37 -9.32
CA ALA A 27 -3.67 7.03 -7.94
C ALA A 27 -4.18 8.10 -6.96
N GLN A 28 -4.03 9.40 -7.27
CA GLN A 28 -4.58 10.47 -6.44
C GLN A 28 -6.11 10.45 -6.37
N ALA A 29 -6.80 10.21 -7.50
CA ALA A 29 -8.26 10.10 -7.51
C ALA A 29 -8.79 8.91 -6.69
N ALA A 30 -8.10 7.76 -6.76
CA ALA A 30 -8.41 6.58 -5.95
C ALA A 30 -8.16 6.82 -4.44
N THR A 31 -7.35 7.81 -4.06
CA THR A 31 -7.08 8.14 -2.65
C THR A 31 -8.18 9.01 -2.02
N GLN A 32 -8.92 9.82 -2.79
CA GLN A 32 -9.95 10.71 -2.21
C GLN A 32 -11.37 10.14 -2.25
N ALA A 33 -11.64 9.14 -3.10
CA ALA A 33 -12.98 8.56 -3.28
C ALA A 33 -13.05 7.06 -2.98
N ASN A 34 -12.08 6.52 -2.22
CA ASN A 34 -12.00 5.08 -1.95
C ASN A 34 -13.23 4.60 -1.13
N PRO A 35 -13.98 3.59 -1.59
CA PRO A 35 -15.17 3.09 -0.89
C PRO A 35 -14.87 2.46 0.47
N PHE A 36 -13.61 2.11 0.77
CA PHE A 36 -13.19 1.57 2.06
C PHE A 36 -12.95 2.65 3.14
N PHE A 37 -12.92 3.94 2.79
CA PHE A 37 -12.62 5.03 3.75
C PHE A 37 -13.82 5.54 4.53
N ALA A 38 -15.00 4.97 4.30
CA ALA A 38 -16.20 5.23 5.08
C ALA A 38 -16.94 3.92 5.35
N GLU A 39 -17.67 3.88 6.47
CA GLU A 39 -18.54 2.75 6.76
C GLU A 39 -19.63 2.62 5.70
N SER A 40 -19.95 1.38 5.32
CA SER A 40 -20.99 1.14 4.32
C SER A 40 -22.37 1.56 4.88
N PRO A 41 -23.17 2.30 4.10
CA PRO A 41 -24.53 2.66 4.50
C PRO A 41 -25.54 1.52 4.34
N LEU A 42 -25.16 0.39 3.70
CA LEU A 42 -26.04 -0.74 3.45
C LEU A 42 -26.23 -1.56 4.73
N PRO A 43 -27.41 -1.64 5.37
CA PRO A 43 -27.58 -2.44 6.59
C PRO A 43 -27.41 -3.94 6.31
N PRO A 44 -26.70 -4.71 7.16
CA PRO A 44 -25.93 -4.36 8.37
C PRO A 44 -24.43 -4.09 8.07
N HIS A 45 -24.15 -3.01 7.34
CA HIS A 45 -22.84 -2.58 6.84
C HIS A 45 -22.19 -3.52 5.80
N PHE A 46 -22.98 -4.11 4.91
CA PHE A 46 -22.45 -4.92 3.80
C PHE A 46 -21.55 -4.09 2.87
N PRO A 47 -20.46 -4.65 2.32
CA PRO A 47 -19.65 -3.93 1.34
C PRO A 47 -20.47 -3.49 0.11
N GLN A 48 -20.23 -2.26 -0.37
CA GLN A 48 -20.77 -1.76 -1.63
C GLN A 48 -20.01 -2.38 -2.81
N PHE A 49 -20.22 -3.68 -3.07
CA PHE A 49 -19.48 -4.46 -4.08
C PHE A 49 -19.58 -3.89 -5.51
N ASP A 50 -20.65 -3.15 -5.81
CA ASP A 50 -20.86 -2.45 -7.07
C ASP A 50 -19.88 -1.27 -7.28
N ARG A 51 -19.29 -0.76 -6.20
CA ARG A 51 -18.41 0.42 -6.22
C ARG A 51 -16.93 0.10 -6.04
N ILE A 52 -16.62 -1.08 -5.50
CA ILE A 52 -15.25 -1.52 -5.23
C ILE A 52 -14.60 -1.98 -6.54
N LYS A 53 -13.41 -1.45 -6.83
CA LYS A 53 -12.57 -1.82 -7.98
C LYS A 53 -11.22 -2.32 -7.49
N ASP A 54 -10.52 -3.09 -8.33
CA ASP A 54 -9.18 -3.61 -8.01
C ASP A 54 -8.18 -2.49 -7.66
N SER A 55 -8.31 -1.33 -8.31
CA SER A 55 -7.50 -0.15 -8.05
C SER A 55 -7.64 0.44 -6.64
N ASP A 56 -8.70 0.07 -5.91
CA ASP A 56 -9.01 0.64 -4.61
C ASP A 56 -8.30 -0.11 -3.47
N PHE A 57 -7.88 -1.36 -3.70
CA PHE A 57 -7.30 -2.19 -2.64
C PHE A 57 -5.93 -1.70 -2.18
N ALA A 58 -4.96 -1.56 -3.09
CA ALA A 58 -3.61 -1.11 -2.75
C ALA A 58 -3.61 0.21 -1.95
N PRO A 59 -4.26 1.30 -2.42
CA PRO A 59 -4.30 2.54 -1.64
C PRO A 59 -5.07 2.41 -0.32
N ALA A 60 -6.10 1.55 -0.24
CA ALA A 60 -6.82 1.33 1.00
C ALA A 60 -5.99 0.58 2.06
N PHE A 61 -5.22 -0.42 1.63
CA PHE A 61 -4.31 -1.14 2.52
C PHE A 61 -3.19 -0.24 3.04
N ASP A 62 -2.56 0.56 2.18
CA ASP A 62 -1.52 1.49 2.58
C ASP A 62 -2.04 2.52 3.60
N ALA A 63 -3.22 3.09 3.35
CA ALA A 63 -3.87 4.01 4.28
C ALA A 63 -4.22 3.34 5.61
N GLY A 64 -4.77 2.12 5.58
CA GLY A 64 -5.12 1.35 6.77
C GLY A 64 -3.90 1.03 7.65
N MET A 65 -2.78 0.59 7.05
CA MET A 65 -1.54 0.35 7.79
C MET A 65 -1.00 1.65 8.41
N ALA A 66 -1.00 2.76 7.66
CA ALA A 66 -0.56 4.05 8.17
C ALA A 66 -1.42 4.55 9.34
N GLN A 67 -2.74 4.34 9.29
CA GLN A 67 -3.64 4.67 10.40
C GLN A 67 -3.37 3.78 11.61
N GLN A 68 -3.26 2.47 11.40
CA GLN A 68 -3.04 1.51 12.49
C GLN A 68 -1.71 1.77 13.24
N LEU A 69 -0.64 2.12 12.53
CA LEU A 69 0.63 2.48 13.16
C LEU A 69 0.48 3.68 14.11
N LYS A 70 -0.27 4.71 13.71
CA LYS A 70 -0.56 5.88 14.56
C LYS A 70 -1.40 5.50 15.78
N GLU A 71 -2.38 4.63 15.62
CA GLU A 71 -3.21 4.14 16.73
C GLU A 71 -2.35 3.37 17.75
N VAL A 72 -1.45 2.50 17.28
CA VAL A 72 -0.53 1.75 18.15
C VAL A 72 0.43 2.68 18.88
N GLU A 73 0.99 3.68 18.19
CA GLU A 73 1.87 4.69 18.79
C GLU A 73 1.14 5.46 19.91
N ALA A 74 -0.08 5.94 19.65
CA ALA A 74 -0.88 6.63 20.66
C ALA A 74 -1.17 5.77 21.91
N ILE A 75 -1.43 4.46 21.72
CA ILE A 75 -1.63 3.52 22.84
C ILE A 75 -0.32 3.32 23.63
N ALA A 76 0.81 3.20 22.94
CA ALA A 76 2.11 3.04 23.57
C ALA A 76 2.47 4.28 24.41
N GLU A 77 2.25 5.49 23.87
CA GLU A 77 2.48 6.75 24.60
C GLU A 77 1.59 6.90 25.83
N GLN A 78 0.30 6.51 25.74
CA GLN A 78 -0.60 6.51 26.90
C GLN A 78 -0.13 5.57 28.02
N LYS A 79 0.42 4.40 27.68
CA LYS A 79 0.98 3.45 28.67
C LYS A 79 2.23 3.99 29.34
N VAL A 80 3.10 4.69 28.62
CA VAL A 80 4.33 5.29 29.17
C VAL A 80 4.03 6.45 30.12
N LYS A 81 2.87 7.11 29.95
CA LYS A 81 2.46 8.27 30.76
C LYS A 81 1.67 7.93 32.04
N ARG A 82 1.47 6.64 32.34
CA ARG A 82 0.81 6.13 33.55
C ARG A 82 1.85 5.73 34.59
#